data_AF-A0A256XKR7-F1
#
_entry.id   AF-A0A256XKR7-F1
#
_cell.length_a   1.000
_cell.length_b   1.000
_cell.length_c   1.000
_cell.angle_alpha   90.00
_cell.angle_beta   90.00
_cell.angle_gamma   90.00
#
_symmetry.space_group_name_H-M   'P 1'
#
loop_
_entity.id
_entity.type
_entity.pdbx_description
1 polymer ?
#
loop_
_entity_poly.entity_id
_entity_poly.type
_entity_poly.pdbx_seq_one_letter_code
_entity_poly.pdbx_strand_id
1 'polypeptide(L)'
;MQMPEGTNIIIGISHFIKTVEDLYETLITHVPGIKFGIAFCEASGDRLIRFEGNDEELIKSAIENAQKIGAGHSFVILLKNAWPINVVNAIKNVQEVLTIICATANPVQVIIAETSQGRAIIGVIDGYKPLGVEDEEKRKERMEFLRKIGYKK
;
A
#
# COMPACT_ATOMS: atom_id res chain seq x y z
N MET A 1 0.76 8.57 -7.54
CA MET A 1 -0.23 7.47 -7.55
C MET A 1 -1.61 8.07 -7.44
N GLN A 2 -2.63 7.44 -8.03
CA GLN A 2 -4.01 7.90 -7.88
C GLN A 2 -4.62 7.29 -6.63
N MET A 3 -5.19 8.13 -5.78
CA MET A 3 -5.78 7.73 -4.51
C MET A 3 -7.08 8.52 -4.32
N PRO A 4 -8.23 7.85 -4.17
CA PRO A 4 -9.45 8.52 -3.75
C PRO A 4 -9.28 9.20 -2.39
N GLU A 5 -10.10 10.21 -2.10
CA GLU A 5 -10.03 10.93 -0.84
C GLU A 5 -10.30 10.00 0.36
N GLY A 6 -9.54 10.21 1.45
CA GLY A 6 -9.67 9.42 2.68
C GLY A 6 -9.12 7.99 2.57
N THR A 7 -8.29 7.72 1.57
CA THR A 7 -7.66 6.40 1.38
C THR A 7 -6.17 6.41 1.75
N ASN A 8 -5.64 5.23 2.04
CA ASN A 8 -4.21 4.96 2.10
C ASN A 8 -3.83 3.99 0.98
N ILE A 9 -2.58 4.05 0.52
CA ILE A 9 -2.00 3.11 -0.43
C ILE A 9 -0.88 2.30 0.24
N ILE A 10 -0.82 1.00 -0.04
CA ILE A 10 0.30 0.12 0.27
C ILE A 10 0.83 -0.44 -1.05
N ILE A 11 2.14 -0.33 -1.28
CA ILE A 11 2.81 -0.88 -2.45
C ILE A 11 3.89 -1.84 -1.97
N GLY A 12 4.00 -2.99 -2.61
CA GLY A 12 5.03 -3.97 -2.28
C GLY A 12 5.36 -4.89 -3.44
N ILE A 13 6.24 -5.85 -3.15
CA ILE A 13 6.67 -6.92 -4.04
C ILE A 13 6.26 -8.24 -3.41
N SER A 14 5.69 -9.12 -4.23
CA SER A 14 5.26 -10.47 -3.84
C SER A 14 5.82 -11.50 -4.82
N HIS A 15 5.25 -12.70 -4.84
CA HIS A 15 5.45 -13.73 -5.84
C HIS A 15 4.27 -14.71 -5.78
N PHE A 16 3.99 -15.44 -6.86
CA PHE A 16 2.94 -16.47 -6.94
C PHE A 16 1.49 -15.94 -6.90
N ILE A 17 0.61 -16.63 -7.63
CA ILE A 17 -0.75 -16.15 -7.91
C ILE A 17 -1.66 -16.11 -6.68
N LYS A 18 -1.38 -16.96 -5.67
CA LYS A 18 -2.08 -16.98 -4.37
C LYS A 18 -1.98 -15.65 -3.60
N THR A 19 -1.02 -14.78 -3.95
CA THR A 19 -0.90 -13.41 -3.42
C THR A 19 -2.23 -12.68 -3.34
N VAL A 20 -3.07 -12.75 -4.38
CA VAL A 20 -4.29 -11.94 -4.45
C VAL A 20 -5.34 -12.40 -3.42
N GLU A 21 -5.51 -13.71 -3.23
CA GLU A 21 -6.45 -14.28 -2.27
C GLU A 21 -5.94 -14.12 -0.84
N ASP A 22 -4.64 -14.34 -0.59
CA ASP A 22 -4.10 -14.26 0.77
C ASP A 22 -4.04 -12.83 1.30
N LEU A 23 -3.79 -11.86 0.42
CA LEU A 23 -3.94 -10.46 0.77
C LEU A 23 -5.41 -10.10 1.02
N TYR A 24 -6.35 -10.64 0.23
CA TYR A 24 -7.78 -10.43 0.46
C TYR A 24 -8.20 -10.96 1.84
N GLU A 25 -7.87 -12.23 2.13
CA GLU A 25 -8.17 -12.89 3.40
C GLU A 25 -7.55 -12.14 4.57
N THR A 26 -6.29 -11.72 4.43
CA THR A 26 -5.59 -10.92 5.43
C THR A 26 -6.34 -9.62 5.71
N LEU A 27 -6.75 -8.86 4.69
CA LEU A 27 -7.41 -7.58 4.91
C LEU A 27 -8.80 -7.77 5.52
N ILE A 28 -9.64 -8.64 4.95
CA ILE A 28 -11.03 -8.80 5.37
C ILE A 28 -11.17 -9.35 6.80
N THR A 29 -10.20 -10.14 7.27
CA THR A 29 -10.24 -10.76 8.61
C THR A 29 -9.67 -9.89 9.72
N HIS A 30 -8.86 -8.87 9.41
CA HIS A 30 -8.15 -8.08 10.43
C HIS A 30 -8.92 -6.85 10.94
N VAL A 31 -9.76 -6.23 10.10
CA VAL A 31 -10.51 -5.02 10.48
C VAL A 31 -11.96 -5.14 10.00
N PRO A 32 -12.93 -5.35 10.89
CA PRO A 32 -14.35 -5.30 10.52
C PRO A 32 -14.71 -3.97 9.86
N GLY A 33 -15.35 -4.03 8.69
CA GLY A 33 -15.77 -2.84 7.94
C GLY A 33 -14.68 -2.16 7.10
N ILE A 34 -13.48 -2.75 7.00
CA ILE A 34 -12.44 -2.30 6.07
C ILE A 34 -12.95 -2.33 4.63
N LYS A 35 -12.61 -1.28 3.89
CA LYS A 35 -12.85 -1.19 2.45
C LYS A 35 -11.51 -1.19 1.72
N PHE A 36 -11.39 -2.04 0.70
CA PHE A 36 -10.12 -2.18 0.00
C PHE A 36 -10.26 -2.68 -1.44
N GLY A 37 -9.22 -2.38 -2.21
CA GLY A 37 -8.97 -2.97 -3.52
C GLY A 37 -7.51 -3.37 -3.64
N ILE A 38 -7.25 -4.53 -4.24
CA ILE A 38 -5.94 -5.15 -4.42
C ILE A 38 -5.71 -5.32 -5.92
N ALA A 39 -4.48 -5.06 -6.36
CA ALA A 39 -4.00 -5.44 -7.69
C ALA A 39 -2.60 -6.03 -7.58
N PHE A 40 -2.35 -7.14 -8.28
CA PHE A 40 -1.09 -7.87 -8.32
C PHE A 40 -0.68 -8.12 -9.77
N CYS A 41 0.54 -7.73 -10.13
CA CYS A 41 1.08 -7.93 -11.47
C CYS A 41 1.69 -9.34 -11.62
N GLU A 42 0.96 -10.27 -12.21
CA GLU A 42 1.53 -11.57 -12.59
C GLU A 42 2.71 -11.37 -13.57
N ALA A 43 3.88 -11.94 -13.26
CA ALA A 43 5.11 -11.66 -14.02
C ALA A 43 5.44 -12.71 -15.10
N SER A 44 4.66 -13.78 -15.21
CA SER A 44 4.85 -14.87 -16.17
C SER A 44 3.49 -15.38 -16.68
N GLY A 45 3.49 -16.31 -17.63
CA GLY A 45 2.24 -16.86 -18.19
C GLY A 45 1.42 -15.79 -18.91
N ASP A 46 0.16 -15.64 -18.52
CA ASP A 46 -0.77 -14.67 -19.13
C ASP A 46 -0.40 -13.21 -18.81
N ARG A 47 0.39 -12.99 -17.75
CA ARG A 47 0.87 -11.67 -17.30
C ARG A 47 -0.26 -10.68 -17.03
N LEU A 48 -1.33 -11.17 -16.42
CA LEU A 48 -2.51 -10.36 -16.11
C LEU A 48 -2.33 -9.62 -14.77
N ILE A 49 -2.98 -8.47 -14.66
CA ILE A 49 -3.21 -7.88 -13.34
C ILE A 49 -4.32 -8.68 -12.68
N ARG A 50 -3.96 -9.44 -11.64
CA ARG A 50 -4.91 -10.15 -10.78
C ARG A 50 -5.41 -9.16 -9.74
N PHE A 51 -6.69 -9.18 -9.42
CA PHE A 51 -7.29 -8.21 -8.51
C PHE A 51 -8.35 -8.85 -7.63
N GLU A 52 -8.56 -8.26 -6.46
CA GLU A 52 -9.62 -8.62 -5.51
C GLU A 52 -10.01 -7.40 -4.68
N GLY A 53 -11.12 -7.47 -3.96
CA GLY A 53 -11.51 -6.42 -3.03
C GLY A 53 -12.99 -6.40 -2.71
N ASN A 54 -13.40 -5.42 -1.91
CA ASN A 54 -14.80 -5.25 -1.49
C ASN A 54 -15.34 -3.82 -1.70
N ASP A 55 -14.64 -3.04 -2.53
CA ASP A 55 -14.98 -1.67 -2.92
C ASP A 55 -14.54 -1.41 -4.37
N GLU A 56 -15.50 -1.18 -5.27
CA GLU A 56 -15.23 -1.06 -6.71
C GLU A 56 -14.33 0.12 -7.07
N GLU A 57 -14.44 1.25 -6.36
CA GLU A 57 -13.62 2.44 -6.60
C GLU A 57 -12.15 2.13 -6.25
N LEU A 58 -11.94 1.47 -5.11
CA LEU A 58 -10.60 1.10 -4.65
C LEU A 58 -9.98 0.01 -5.54
N ILE A 59 -10.76 -0.97 -6.00
CA ILE A 59 -10.29 -2.00 -6.94
C ILE A 59 -9.83 -1.36 -8.24
N LYS A 60 -10.66 -0.49 -8.83
CA LYS A 60 -10.31 0.23 -10.07
C LYS A 60 -9.04 1.05 -9.89
N SER A 61 -8.93 1.79 -8.79
CA SER A 61 -7.73 2.57 -8.48
C SER A 61 -6.48 1.71 -8.30
N ALA A 62 -6.60 0.54 -7.63
CA ALA A 62 -5.50 -0.41 -7.49
C ALA A 62 -5.02 -0.92 -8.86
N ILE A 63 -5.95 -1.30 -9.75
CA ILE A 63 -5.63 -1.77 -11.11
C ILE A 63 -4.95 -0.67 -11.91
N GLU A 64 -5.49 0.55 -11.94
CA GLU A 64 -4.90 1.68 -12.67
C GLU A 64 -3.48 2.02 -12.18
N ASN A 65 -3.26 1.94 -10.87
CA ASN A 65 -1.95 2.14 -10.27
C ASN A 65 -0.98 1.01 -10.63
N ALA A 66 -1.42 -0.24 -10.59
CA ALA A 66 -0.62 -1.41 -11.01
C ALA A 66 -0.24 -1.34 -12.50
N GLN A 67 -1.17 -0.90 -13.37
CA GLN A 67 -0.89 -0.66 -14.80
C GLN A 67 0.19 0.39 -15.00
N LYS A 68 0.15 1.50 -14.24
CA LYS A 68 1.14 2.58 -14.33
C LYS A 68 2.52 2.14 -13.83
N ILE A 69 2.57 1.35 -12.77
CA ILE A 69 3.81 0.76 -12.26
C ILE A 69 4.38 -0.21 -13.31
N GLY A 70 3.58 -1.19 -13.74
CA GLY A 70 3.93 -2.13 -14.80
C GLY A 70 5.13 -3.02 -14.49
N ALA A 71 5.49 -3.18 -13.21
CA ALA A 71 6.59 -4.00 -12.75
C ALA A 71 6.07 -5.38 -12.31
N GLY A 72 6.67 -6.45 -12.85
CA GLY A 72 6.28 -7.82 -12.52
C GLY A 72 6.38 -8.07 -11.02
N HIS A 73 5.40 -8.82 -10.49
CA HIS A 73 5.24 -9.17 -9.09
C HIS A 73 5.07 -8.01 -8.10
N SER A 74 4.89 -6.78 -8.59
CA SER A 74 4.43 -5.70 -7.71
C SER A 74 2.95 -5.91 -7.34
N PHE A 75 2.59 -5.48 -6.14
CA PHE A 75 1.20 -5.37 -5.73
C PHE A 75 0.89 -3.96 -5.20
N VAL A 76 -0.38 -3.57 -5.35
CA VAL A 76 -0.94 -2.31 -4.89
C VAL A 76 -2.20 -2.62 -4.10
N ILE A 77 -2.33 -2.04 -2.90
CA ILE A 77 -3.54 -2.11 -2.07
C ILE A 77 -3.98 -0.69 -1.78
N LEU A 78 -5.25 -0.38 -2.02
CA LEU A 78 -5.91 0.83 -1.54
C LEU A 78 -6.80 0.47 -0.37
N LEU A 79 -6.78 1.28 0.69
CA LEU A 79 -7.49 1.04 1.94
C LEU A 79 -8.35 2.25 2.32
N LYS A 80 -9.56 2.01 2.81
CA LYS A 80 -10.47 2.99 3.41
C LYS A 80 -11.13 2.36 4.66
N ASN A 81 -11.55 3.19 5.60
CA ASN A 81 -12.07 2.77 6.91
C ASN A 81 -11.09 1.92 7.76
N ALA A 82 -9.80 1.96 7.43
CA ALA A 82 -8.71 1.36 8.18
C ALA A 82 -7.43 2.15 7.92
N TRP A 83 -6.45 2.00 8.80
CA TRP A 83 -5.12 2.56 8.64
C TRP A 83 -4.11 1.46 8.30
N PRO A 84 -3.03 1.75 7.56
CA PRO A 84 -2.00 0.76 7.28
C PRO A 84 -1.45 0.08 8.53
N ILE A 85 -1.31 0.81 9.65
CA ILE A 85 -0.85 0.24 10.93
C ILE A 85 -1.75 -0.87 11.49
N ASN A 86 -3.00 -0.98 11.02
CA ASN A 86 -3.91 -2.06 11.43
C ASN A 86 -3.58 -3.39 10.73
N VAL A 87 -2.95 -3.36 9.55
CA VAL A 87 -2.82 -4.54 8.67
C VAL A 87 -1.38 -4.83 8.22
N VAL A 88 -0.46 -3.87 8.32
CA VAL A 88 0.88 -3.99 7.71
C VAL A 88 1.71 -5.16 8.26
N ASN A 89 1.54 -5.51 9.53
CA ASN A 89 2.23 -6.67 10.11
C ASN A 89 1.65 -8.00 9.63
N ALA A 90 0.34 -8.05 9.41
CA ALA A 90 -0.31 -9.23 8.85
C ALA A 90 0.10 -9.44 7.39
N ILE A 91 0.11 -8.36 6.59
CA ILE A 91 0.60 -8.37 5.20
C ILE A 91 2.05 -8.86 5.14
N LYS A 92 2.93 -8.40 6.04
CA LYS A 92 4.32 -8.88 6.10
C LYS A 92 4.46 -10.38 6.39
N ASN A 93 3.45 -10.98 7.00
CA ASN A 93 3.45 -12.40 7.35
C ASN A 93 2.76 -13.27 6.29
N VAL A 94 2.17 -12.67 5.24
CA VAL A 94 1.70 -13.42 4.07
C VAL A 94 2.90 -14.03 3.37
N GLN A 95 2.84 -15.33 3.09
CA GLN A 95 4.00 -16.13 2.67
C GLN A 95 4.60 -15.63 1.34
N GLU A 96 3.75 -15.12 0.47
CA GLU A 96 4.10 -14.60 -0.84
C GLU A 96 4.77 -13.21 -0.79
N VAL A 97 4.51 -12.42 0.27
CA VAL A 97 4.94 -11.03 0.36
C VAL A 97 6.43 -10.97 0.71
N LEU A 98 7.22 -10.39 -0.20
CA LEU A 98 8.67 -10.27 -0.03
C LEU A 98 9.06 -8.94 0.62
N THR A 99 8.42 -7.84 0.22
CA THR A 99 8.78 -6.50 0.70
C THR A 99 7.61 -5.54 0.58
N ILE A 100 7.39 -4.74 1.62
CA ILE A 100 6.53 -3.55 1.55
C ILE A 100 7.44 -2.35 1.27
N ILE A 101 7.15 -1.62 0.19
CA ILE A 101 7.93 -0.47 -0.27
C ILE A 101 7.42 0.81 0.38
N CYS A 102 6.10 0.99 0.48
CA CYS A 102 5.49 2.13 1.16
C CYS A 102 4.09 1.82 1.69
N ALA A 103 3.64 2.61 2.66
CA ALA A 103 2.30 2.57 3.24
C ALA A 103 1.92 4.00 3.71
N THR A 104 1.10 4.72 2.94
CA THR A 104 0.94 6.18 3.12
C THR A 104 -0.41 6.72 2.66
N ALA A 105 -0.76 7.90 3.18
CA ALA A 105 -1.83 8.77 2.68
C ALA A 105 -1.29 10.01 1.92
N ASN A 106 0.03 10.21 1.91
CA ASN A 106 0.65 11.36 1.27
C ASN A 106 0.61 11.26 -0.27
N PRO A 107 0.83 12.37 -0.99
CA PRO A 107 1.24 12.31 -2.38
C PRO A 107 2.48 11.42 -2.51
N VAL A 108 2.38 10.39 -3.35
CA VAL A 108 3.46 9.41 -3.54
C VAL A 108 3.76 9.19 -5.01
N GLN A 109 5.05 9.13 -5.33
CA GLN A 109 5.58 8.78 -6.65
C GLN A 109 6.36 7.47 -6.57
N VAL A 110 6.27 6.64 -7.60
CA VAL A 110 7.04 5.39 -7.73
C VAL A 110 8.11 5.61 -8.79
N ILE A 111 9.36 5.30 -8.46
CA ILE A 111 10.50 5.41 -9.38
C ILE A 111 10.66 4.06 -10.08
N ILE A 112 10.54 4.08 -11.40
CA ILE A 112 10.63 2.88 -12.24
C ILE A 112 11.92 2.90 -13.05
N ALA A 113 12.66 1.80 -13.00
CA ALA A 113 13.71 1.48 -13.96
C ALA A 113 13.15 0.53 -15.02
N GLU A 114 13.53 0.72 -16.28
CA GLU A 114 13.07 -0.09 -17.41
C GLU A 114 14.25 -0.57 -18.25
N THR A 115 14.18 -1.84 -18.67
CA THR A 115 15.15 -2.52 -19.54
C THR A 115 14.41 -3.22 -20.67
N SER A 116 15.15 -3.88 -21.58
CA SER A 116 14.53 -4.72 -22.62
C SER A 116 13.71 -5.89 -22.07
N GLN A 117 13.98 -6.36 -20.84
CA GLN A 117 13.24 -7.45 -20.22
C GLN A 117 11.94 -6.98 -19.55
N GLY A 118 11.95 -5.80 -18.94
CA GLY A 118 10.81 -5.31 -18.16
C GLY A 118 11.16 -4.17 -17.21
N ARG A 119 10.28 -3.95 -16.23
CA ARG A 119 10.30 -2.82 -15.30
C ARG A 119 10.53 -3.27 -13.85
N ALA A 120 11.23 -2.45 -13.08
CA ALA A 120 11.47 -2.64 -11.66
C ALA A 120 11.14 -1.38 -10.86
N ILE A 121 10.59 -1.56 -9.65
CA ILE A 121 10.48 -0.46 -8.69
C ILE A 121 11.83 -0.32 -7.99
N ILE A 122 12.47 0.85 -8.12
CA ILE A 122 13.76 1.13 -7.49
C ILE A 122 13.65 2.08 -6.29
N GLY A 123 12.46 2.61 -6.04
CA GLY A 123 12.18 3.45 -4.88
C GLY A 123 10.84 4.17 -4.95
N VAL A 124 10.52 4.90 -3.89
CA VAL A 124 9.36 5.79 -3.82
C VAL A 124 9.77 7.16 -3.29
N ILE A 125 8.99 8.17 -3.66
CA ILE A 125 9.01 9.50 -3.04
C ILE A 125 7.69 9.63 -2.28
N ASP A 126 7.73 9.46 -0.96
CA ASP A 126 6.57 9.53 -0.07
C ASP A 126 6.54 10.90 0.62
N GLY A 127 5.61 11.76 0.19
CA GLY A 127 5.45 13.09 0.74
C GLY A 127 6.60 14.04 0.38
N TYR A 128 7.04 14.83 1.37
CA TYR A 128 7.91 15.98 1.16
C TYR A 128 9.16 15.91 2.03
N LYS A 129 10.20 16.64 1.64
CA LYS A 129 11.45 16.75 2.41
C LYS A 129 11.20 17.41 3.78
N PRO A 130 11.98 17.05 4.81
CA PRO A 130 11.92 17.75 6.10
C PRO A 130 12.31 19.23 5.95
N LEU A 131 11.63 20.09 6.71
CA LEU A 131 11.90 21.54 6.73
C LEU A 131 12.69 22.00 7.96
N GLY A 132 12.92 21.11 8.94
CA GLY A 132 13.60 21.42 10.19
C GLY A 132 13.52 20.26 11.19
N VAL A 133 13.90 20.55 12.43
CA VAL A 133 13.80 19.64 13.59
C VAL A 133 12.73 20.18 14.53
N GLU A 134 11.91 19.31 15.13
CA GLU A 134 10.88 19.72 16.10
C GLU A 134 11.49 20.38 17.34
N ASP A 135 10.84 21.42 17.87
CA ASP A 135 11.13 21.99 19.19
C ASP A 135 10.29 21.31 20.29
N GLU A 136 10.46 21.72 21.55
CA GLU A 136 9.72 21.13 22.67
C GLU A 136 8.20 21.37 22.58
N GLU A 137 7.75 22.46 21.95
CA GLU A 137 6.33 22.73 21.75
C GLU A 137 5.73 21.73 20.75
N LYS A 138 6.37 21.56 19.59
CA LYS A 138 5.97 20.56 18.59
C LYS A 138 6.07 19.13 19.10
N ARG A 139 7.06 18.83 19.93
CA ARG A 139 7.18 17.55 20.61
C ARG A 139 5.99 17.29 21.55
N LYS A 140 5.59 18.29 22.34
CA LYS A 140 4.42 18.20 23.22
C LYS A 140 3.13 18.02 22.42
N GLU A 141 2.94 18.80 21.35
CA GLU A 141 1.77 18.68 20.46
C GLU A 141 1.57 17.26 19.93
N ARG A 142 2.61 16.65 19.35
CA ARG A 142 2.49 15.27 18.81
C ARG A 142 2.25 14.23 19.91
N MET A 143 2.79 14.44 21.11
CA MET A 143 2.58 13.54 22.26
C MET A 143 1.16 13.64 22.82
N GLU A 144 0.58 14.83 22.85
CA GLU A 144 -0.81 15.06 23.24
C GLU A 144 -1.78 14.51 22.19
N PHE A 145 -1.48 14.71 20.90
CA PHE A 145 -2.28 14.17 19.80
C PHE A 145 -2.44 12.65 19.91
N LEU A 146 -1.34 11.89 20.08
CA LEU A 146 -1.39 10.43 20.20
C LEU A 146 -2.23 9.94 21.39
N ARG A 147 -2.28 10.70 22.48
CA ARG A 147 -3.15 10.42 23.64
C ARG A 147 -4.61 10.75 23.34
N LYS A 148 -4.85 11.88 22.68
CA LYS A 148 -6.19 12.34 22.28
C LYS A 148 -6.88 11.31 21.38
N ILE A 149 -6.14 10.70 20.45
CA ILE A 149 -6.67 9.64 19.56
C ILE A 149 -6.57 8.23 20.17
N GLY A 150 -6.11 8.10 21.42
CA GLY A 150 -6.18 6.86 22.19
C GLY A 150 -5.07 5.83 21.92
N TYR A 151 -4.06 6.13 21.10
CA TYR A 151 -2.95 5.19 20.84
C TYR A 151 -1.90 5.14 21.95
N LYS A 152 -1.88 6.14 22.85
CA LYS A 152 -0.95 6.24 23.99
C LYS A 152 -1.67 6.71 25.25
N LYS A 153 -1.08 6.38 26.41
CA LYS A 153 -1.49 6.86 27.74
C LYS A 153 -0.51 7.91 28.25
#